data_AF-A0A4Q5ZAJ1-F1
#
_entry.id   AF-A0A4Q5ZAJ1-F1
#
_cell.length_a   1.000
_cell.length_b   1.000
_cell.length_c   1.000
_cell.angle_alpha   90.00
_cell.angle_beta   90.00
_cell.angle_gamma   90.00
#
_symmetry.space_group_name_H-M   'P 1'
#
loop_
_entity.id
_entity.type
_entity.pdbx_description
1 polymer ?
#
loop_
_entity_poly.entity_id
_entity_poly.type
_entity_poly.pdbx_seq_one_letter_code
_entity_poly.pdbx_strand_id
1 'polypeptide(L)'
;WTQGETEATSVWVPTIDRPNQKTTQEILLTVPSKFVTLSNGKMVSQKKNTDGTRTDHWKMDQPHTPYLFFIGAGDFAVVKDSYKGKERRFAGIIQP
;
A
#
# COMPACT_ATOMS: atom_id res chain seq x y z
N TRP A 1 5.78 7.18 2.63
CA TRP A 1 5.99 5.86 1.98
C TRP A 1 6.90 5.04 2.88
N THR A 2 6.90 3.71 2.77
CA THR A 2 7.78 2.82 3.55
C THR A 2 8.97 2.34 2.71
N GLN A 3 10.10 2.04 3.39
CA GLN A 3 11.26 1.35 2.82
C GLN A 3 11.63 0.20 3.77
N GLY A 4 11.47 -1.04 3.32
CA GLY A 4 11.70 -2.25 4.13
C GLY A 4 12.98 -3.02 3.77
N GLU A 5 13.56 -2.76 2.60
CA GLU A 5 14.75 -3.48 2.13
C GLU A 5 16.02 -3.05 2.89
N THR A 6 16.88 -3.98 3.35
CA THR A 6 16.77 -5.45 3.26
C THR A 6 16.10 -6.13 4.46
N GLU A 7 16.14 -5.55 5.65
CA GLU A 7 15.58 -6.10 6.91
C GLU A 7 15.09 -4.96 7.84
N ALA A 8 14.30 -4.05 7.29
CA ALA A 8 13.75 -2.90 8.03
C ALA A 8 12.22 -2.97 8.18
N THR A 9 11.56 -4.03 7.71
CA THR A 9 10.11 -4.19 7.85
C THR A 9 9.73 -4.40 9.31
N SER A 10 10.55 -5.10 10.10
CA SER A 10 10.30 -5.29 11.53
C SER A 10 10.31 -3.99 12.36
N VAL A 11 10.84 -2.89 11.81
CA VAL A 11 10.89 -1.58 12.49
C VAL A 11 9.50 -0.94 12.58
N TRP A 12 8.59 -1.28 11.67
CA TRP A 12 7.28 -0.65 11.57
C TRP A 12 6.10 -1.64 11.57
N VAL A 13 6.36 -2.95 11.43
CA VAL A 13 5.36 -4.00 11.69
C VAL A 13 6.03 -5.25 12.25
N PRO A 14 5.54 -5.84 13.36
CA PRO A 14 6.08 -7.09 13.87
C PRO A 14 6.01 -8.20 12.82
N THR A 15 7.16 -8.72 12.39
CA THR A 15 7.27 -9.79 11.40
C THR A 15 8.59 -10.55 11.56
N ILE A 16 8.66 -11.75 11.00
CA ILE A 16 9.93 -12.49 10.84
C ILE A 16 10.62 -11.91 9.61
N ASP A 17 11.49 -10.94 9.84
CA ASP A 17 12.13 -10.14 8.79
C ASP A 17 13.32 -10.89 8.16
N ARG A 18 13.00 -11.90 7.36
CA ARG A 18 13.98 -12.70 6.61
C ARG A 18 13.53 -12.85 5.16
N PRO A 19 14.44 -12.75 4.17
CA PRO A 19 14.10 -12.85 2.76
C PRO A 19 13.49 -14.20 2.32
N ASN A 20 13.70 -15.27 3.08
CA ASN A 20 13.15 -16.59 2.79
C ASN A 20 11.76 -16.83 3.41
N GLN A 21 11.30 -15.94 4.29
CA GLN A 21 9.97 -16.03 4.86
C GLN A 21 8.96 -15.43 3.88
N LYS A 22 7.97 -16.21 3.45
CA LYS A 22 6.88 -15.73 2.59
C LYS A 22 5.57 -15.68 3.36
N THR A 23 4.82 -14.60 3.18
CA THR A 23 3.51 -14.40 3.79
C THR A 23 2.54 -13.73 2.82
N THR A 24 1.24 -13.92 3.06
CA THR A 24 0.19 -13.05 2.54
C THR A 24 0.03 -11.86 3.47
N GLN A 25 -0.50 -10.74 2.96
CA GLN A 25 -0.64 -9.51 3.75
C GLN A 25 -2.01 -8.88 3.54
N GLU A 26 -2.56 -8.36 4.63
CA GLU A 26 -3.70 -7.45 4.64
C GLU A 26 -3.33 -6.19 5.42
N ILE A 27 -3.70 -5.02 4.88
CA ILE A 27 -3.43 -3.72 5.51
C ILE A 27 -4.72 -2.91 5.52
N LEU A 28 -5.09 -2.40 6.68
CA LEU A 28 -6.19 -1.45 6.84
C LEU A 28 -5.58 -0.09 7.19
N LEU A 29 -5.81 0.91 6.32
CA LEU A 29 -5.24 2.25 6.44
C LEU A 29 -6.35 3.27 6.66
N THR A 30 -6.43 3.84 7.86
CA THR A 30 -7.31 4.97 8.14
C THR A 30 -6.55 6.28 7.92
N VAL A 31 -6.98 7.08 6.94
CA VAL A 31 -6.32 8.33 6.53
C VAL A 31 -7.34 9.46 6.34
N PRO A 32 -6.94 10.74 6.43
CA PRO A 32 -7.77 11.84 5.96
C PRO A 32 -8.26 11.61 4.53
N SER A 33 -9.55 11.87 4.26
CA SER A 33 -10.19 11.49 2.99
C SER A 33 -9.55 12.11 1.74
N LYS A 34 -8.81 13.21 1.89
CA LYS A 34 -8.07 13.85 0.78
C LYS A 34 -6.89 13.02 0.26
N PHE A 35 -6.32 12.15 1.09
CA PHE A 35 -5.14 11.38 0.72
C PHE A 35 -5.49 10.20 -0.17
N VAL A 36 -4.56 9.89 -1.07
CA VAL A 36 -4.50 8.65 -1.83
C VAL A 36 -3.67 7.65 -1.05
N THR A 37 -4.15 6.42 -0.93
CA THR A 37 -3.37 5.30 -0.38
C THR A 37 -2.93 4.36 -1.49
N LEU A 38 -1.80 3.69 -1.27
CA LEU A 38 -1.23 2.67 -2.13
C LEU A 38 -0.64 1.57 -1.24
N SER A 39 -0.85 0.32 -1.62
CA SER A 39 -0.20 -0.83 -1.00
C SER A 39 -0.10 -1.98 -2.00
N ASN A 40 0.55 -3.08 -1.60
CA ASN A 40 0.62 -4.29 -2.41
C ASN A 40 -0.77 -4.91 -2.61
N GLY A 41 -0.92 -5.64 -3.71
CA GLY A 41 -2.13 -6.37 -4.01
C GLY A 41 -3.27 -5.48 -4.51
N LYS A 42 -4.50 -5.81 -4.11
CA LYS A 42 -5.72 -5.14 -4.57
C LYS A 42 -6.39 -4.40 -3.42
N MET A 43 -6.97 -3.25 -3.75
CA MET A 43 -7.88 -2.55 -2.86
C MET A 43 -9.21 -3.33 -2.79
N VAL A 44 -9.51 -3.87 -1.62
CA VAL A 44 -10.71 -4.70 -1.36
C VAL A 44 -11.90 -3.82 -1.04
N SER A 45 -11.69 -2.79 -0.21
CA SER A 45 -12.77 -1.86 0.16
C SER A 45 -12.22 -0.49 0.54
N GLN A 46 -13.09 0.52 0.45
CA GLN A 46 -12.86 1.86 0.97
C GLN A 46 -14.10 2.29 1.75
N LYS A 47 -13.96 2.52 3.05
CA LYS A 47 -15.05 2.93 3.93
C LYS A 47 -14.84 4.36 4.41
N LYS A 48 -15.76 5.26 4.06
CA LYS A 48 -15.77 6.62 4.62
C LYS A 48 -16.24 6.57 6.08
N ASN A 49 -15.56 7.31 6.94
CA ASN A 49 -15.91 7.46 8.35
C ASN A 49 -16.61 8.80 8.59
N THR A 50 -17.20 8.98 9.77
CA THR A 50 -17.98 10.19 10.11
C THR A 50 -17.12 11.37 10.58
N ASP A 51 -15.81 11.16 10.74
CA ASP A 51 -14.84 12.12 11.27
C ASP A 51 -13.95 12.77 10.19
N GLY A 52 -14.33 12.62 8.91
CA GLY A 52 -13.55 13.11 7.78
C GLY A 52 -12.42 12.17 7.32
N THR A 53 -12.22 11.04 7.99
CA THR A 53 -11.28 10.00 7.56
C THR A 53 -11.94 8.94 6.67
N ARG A 54 -11.10 8.10 6.07
CA ARG A 54 -11.51 6.93 5.29
C ARG A 54 -10.56 5.78 5.61
N THR A 55 -11.12 4.58 5.75
CA THR A 55 -10.36 3.34 5.94
C THR A 55 -10.29 2.58 4.62
N ASP A 56 -9.08 2.42 4.10
CA ASP A 56 -8.78 1.66 2.87
C ASP A 56 -8.24 0.27 3.25
N HIS A 57 -8.87 -0.79 2.73
CA HIS A 57 -8.45 -2.17 2.96
C HIS A 57 -7.74 -2.72 1.72
N TRP A 58 -6.47 -3.08 1.89
CA TRP A 58 -5.62 -3.66 0.88
C TRP A 58 -5.31 -5.12 1.20
N LYS A 59 -5.33 -5.98 0.18
CA LYS A 59 -5.06 -7.40 0.31
C LYS A 59 -4.14 -7.92 -0.78
N MET A 60 -3.07 -8.59 -0.37
CA MET A 60 -2.12 -9.30 -1.21
C MET A 60 -2.21 -10.80 -0.92
N ASP A 61 -2.99 -11.52 -1.74
CA ASP A 61 -3.19 -12.97 -1.62
C ASP A 61 -2.00 -13.80 -2.13
N GLN A 62 -1.12 -13.21 -2.95
CA GLN A 62 0.08 -13.91 -3.42
C GLN A 62 1.19 -13.85 -2.37
N PRO A 63 1.77 -14.99 -1.94
CA PRO A 63 2.85 -14.99 -0.97
C PRO A 63 4.07 -14.19 -1.45
N HIS A 64 4.55 -13.29 -0.61
CA HIS A 64 5.70 -12.42 -0.87
C HIS A 64 6.51 -12.21 0.41
N THR A 65 7.72 -11.66 0.26
CA THR A 65 8.67 -11.49 1.35
C THR A 65 8.41 -10.19 2.11
N PRO A 66 8.65 -10.14 3.44
CA PRO A 66 8.40 -8.95 4.27
C PRO A 66 9.04 -7.65 3.78
N TYR A 67 10.24 -7.71 3.19
CA TYR A 67 10.91 -6.51 2.68
C TYR A 67 10.16 -5.84 1.50
N LEU A 68 9.22 -6.54 0.85
CA LEU A 68 8.37 -6.02 -0.23
C LEU A 68 7.09 -5.36 0.28
N PHE A 69 6.87 -5.31 1.60
CA PHE A 69 5.72 -4.64 2.18
C PHE A 69 5.79 -3.13 1.92
N PHE A 70 4.75 -2.61 1.30
CA PHE A 70 4.67 -1.22 0.90
C PHE A 70 3.38 -0.57 1.37
N ILE A 71 3.52 0.61 1.98
CA ILE A 71 2.42 1.53 2.25
C ILE A 71 2.84 2.92 1.78
N GLY A 72 1.99 3.54 0.95
CA GLY A 72 2.04 4.96 0.61
C GLY A 72 0.73 5.62 0.98
N ALA A 73 0.79 6.79 1.63
CA ALA A 73 -0.37 7.63 1.89
C ALA A 73 0.05 9.10 1.75
N GLY A 74 -0.68 9.89 0.96
CA GLY A 74 -0.37 11.31 0.74
C GLY A 74 -1.20 11.95 -0.37
N ASP A 75 -0.90 13.21 -0.67
CA ASP A 75 -1.49 13.96 -1.78
C ASP A 75 -0.76 13.57 -3.08
N PHE A 76 -1.27 12.53 -3.76
CA PHE A 76 -0.72 12.02 -5.02
C PHE A 76 -1.68 12.29 -6.18
N ALA A 77 -1.12 12.67 -7.33
CA ALA A 77 -1.83 12.58 -8.60
C ALA A 77 -1.80 11.12 -9.10
N VAL A 78 -2.96 10.54 -9.39
CA VAL A 78 -3.07 9.17 -9.90
C VAL A 78 -3.31 9.20 -11.41
N VAL A 79 -2.35 8.70 -12.18
CA VAL A 79 -2.49 8.49 -13.63
C VAL A 79 -2.73 7.01 -13.88
N LYS A 80 -3.81 6.70 -14.60
CA LYS A 80 -4.13 5.34 -15.03
C LYS A 80 -3.70 5.15 -16.47
N ASP A 81 -3.04 4.04 -16.76
CA ASP A 81 -2.63 3.64 -18.10
C ASP A 81 -2.90 2.14 -18.30
N SER A 82 -2.87 1.67 -19.55
CA SER A 82 -3.01 0.26 -19.88
C SER A 82 -1.93 -0.18 -20.85
N TYR A 83 -1.25 -1.28 -20.54
CA TYR A 83 -0.26 -1.86 -21.45
C TYR A 83 -0.51 -3.35 -21.61
N LYS A 84 -0.65 -3.80 -22.85
CA LYS A 84 -0.95 -5.20 -23.19
C LYS A 84 -2.15 -5.75 -22.38
N GLY A 85 -3.19 -4.93 -22.22
CA GLY A 85 -4.41 -5.29 -21.47
C GLY A 85 -4.26 -5.35 -19.95
N LYS A 86 -3.12 -4.93 -19.39
CA LYS A 86 -2.91 -4.82 -17.93
C LYS A 86 -3.00 -3.37 -17.49
N GLU A 87 -3.88 -3.10 -16.52
CA GLU A 87 -4.01 -1.79 -15.88
C GLU A 87 -2.73 -1.44 -15.10
N ARG A 88 -2.27 -0.20 -15.24
CA ARG A 88 -1.17 0.39 -14.49
C ARG A 88 -1.67 1.65 -13.80
N ARG A 89 -1.21 1.86 -12.57
CA ARG A 89 -1.45 3.08 -11.82
C ARG A 89 -0.12 3.69 -11.43
N PHE A 90 0.09 4.94 -11.84
CA PHE A 90 1.23 5.74 -11.44
C PHE A 90 0.73 6.76 -10.41
N ALA A 91 1.46 6.89 -9.31
CA ALA A 91 1.19 7.90 -8.30
C ALA A 91 2.40 8.82 -8.20
N GLY A 92 2.23 10.08 -8.60
CA GLY A 92 3.25 11.11 -8.53
C GLY A 92 2.98 12.08 -7.37
N ILE A 93 4.04 12.55 -6.71
CA ILE A 93 3.95 13.65 -5.75
C ILE A 93 3.57 14.92 -6.55
N ILE A 94 2.55 15.63 -6.09
CA ILE A 94 2.18 16.93 -6.65
C ILE A 94 3.26 17.92 -6.19
N GLN A 95 4.16 18.30 -7.08
CA GLN A 95 5.10 19.41 -6.83
C GLN A 95 4.37 20.74 -7.08
N PRO A 96 4.61 21.78 -6.25
CA PRO A 96 4.03 23.10 -6.43
C PRO A 96 4.51 23.80 -7.72
#